data_AF-A0A100WJ19-F1
#
_entry.id   AF-A0A100WJ19-F1
#
_cell.length_a   1.000
_cell.length_b   1.000
_cell.length_c   1.000
_cell.angle_alpha   90.00
_cell.angle_beta   90.00
_cell.angle_gamma   90.00
#
_symmetry.space_group_name_H-M   'P 1'
#
loop_
_entity.id
_entity.type
_entity.pdbx_description
1 polymer ?
#
loop_
_entity_poly.entity_id
_entity_poly.type
_entity_poly.pdbx_seq_one_letter_code
_entity_poly.pdbx_strand_id
1 'polypeptide(L)'
;MPREYAKNLFSQWSDEDFCNQPVFDKLLFQVLNGQRAVNLAGIQPINLTRWRKAMRDGDRVPSEREVKAALIRMERRQYVYTDEDTGEVLIRTRIRNDDLA
;
A
#
# COMPACT_ATOMS: atom_id res chain seq x y z
N MET A 1 21.96 9.65 -0.15
CA MET A 1 21.10 9.33 -1.31
C MET A 1 19.73 8.96 -0.77
N PRO A 2 18.65 9.71 -1.08
CA PRO A 2 17.30 9.25 -0.80
C PRO A 2 17.09 7.89 -1.48
N ARG A 3 16.40 6.95 -0.83
CA ARG A 3 16.21 5.58 -1.37
C ARG A 3 15.56 5.67 -2.75
N GLU A 4 16.31 5.33 -3.79
CA GLU A 4 15.85 5.31 -5.18
C GLU A 4 14.78 4.22 -5.42
N TYR A 5 14.75 3.20 -4.56
CA TYR A 5 13.80 2.09 -4.60
C TYR A 5 13.38 1.65 -3.19
N ALA A 6 12.10 1.33 -3.00
CA ALA A 6 11.64 0.58 -1.84
C ALA A 6 12.01 -0.90 -2.02
N LYS A 7 12.71 -1.49 -1.03
CA LYS A 7 13.00 -2.93 -1.05
C LYS A 7 11.74 -3.69 -0.64
N ASN A 8 11.28 -4.56 -1.52
CA ASN A 8 10.25 -5.53 -1.20
C ASN A 8 10.89 -6.67 -0.38
N LEU A 9 10.68 -6.67 0.92
CA LEU A 9 11.32 -7.65 1.81
C LEU A 9 10.42 -8.87 1.95
N PHE A 10 10.98 -10.06 1.68
CA PHE A 10 10.25 -11.31 1.87
C PHE A 10 9.80 -11.53 3.33
N SER A 11 10.46 -10.88 4.30
CA SER A 11 10.06 -10.93 5.72
C SER A 11 8.63 -10.47 5.97
N GLN A 12 8.04 -9.63 5.10
CA GLN A 12 6.61 -9.28 5.17
C GLN A 12 5.72 -10.51 5.01
N TRP A 13 6.15 -11.50 4.22
CA TRP A 13 5.44 -12.76 3.98
C TRP A 13 5.66 -13.80 5.07
N SER A 14 6.40 -13.46 6.12
CA SER A 14 6.50 -14.25 7.36
C SER A 14 5.70 -13.62 8.51
N ASP A 15 5.11 -12.43 8.31
CA ASP A 15 4.24 -11.77 9.27
C ASP A 15 2.80 -12.30 9.12
N GLU A 16 2.24 -12.86 10.19
CA GLU A 16 0.91 -13.48 10.13
C GLU A 16 -0.20 -12.49 9.78
N ASP A 17 -0.16 -11.26 10.30
CA ASP A 17 -1.19 -10.27 9.98
C ASP A 17 -1.13 -9.86 8.50
N PHE A 18 0.07 -9.78 7.92
CA PHE A 18 0.23 -9.50 6.50
C PHE A 18 -0.28 -10.67 5.67
N CYS A 19 0.08 -11.89 6.05
CA CYS A 19 -0.35 -13.12 5.38
C CYS A 19 -1.87 -13.30 5.41
N ASN A 20 -2.52 -12.93 6.52
CA ASN A 20 -3.98 -12.98 6.73
C ASN A 20 -4.75 -11.90 5.97
N GLN A 21 -4.08 -11.05 5.18
CA GLN A 21 -4.75 -10.13 4.26
C GLN A 21 -5.24 -10.84 2.98
N PRO A 22 -6.35 -10.37 2.38
CA PRO A 22 -6.74 -10.76 1.03
C PRO A 22 -5.58 -10.60 0.03
N VAL A 23 -5.49 -11.47 -0.96
CA VAL A 23 -4.44 -11.40 -2.00
C VAL A 23 -4.44 -10.04 -2.70
N PHE A 24 -5.63 -9.50 -2.97
CA PHE A 24 -5.78 -8.16 -3.55
C PHE A 24 -5.10 -7.08 -2.71
N ASP A 25 -5.26 -7.12 -1.38
CA ASP A 25 -4.71 -6.13 -0.45
C ASP A 25 -3.19 -6.26 -0.39
N LYS A 26 -2.67 -7.50 -0.31
CA LYS A 26 -1.23 -7.78 -0.36
C LYS A 26 -0.58 -7.22 -1.62
N LEU A 27 -1.17 -7.47 -2.78
CA LEU A 27 -0.64 -7.00 -4.06
C LEU A 27 -0.80 -5.48 -4.21
N LEU A 28 -1.92 -4.89 -3.76
CA LEU A 28 -2.10 -3.44 -3.76
C LEU A 28 -1.04 -2.75 -2.89
N PHE A 29 -0.73 -3.30 -1.72
CA PHE A 29 0.37 -2.82 -0.88
C PHE A 29 1.72 -2.82 -1.62
N GLN A 30 2.00 -3.84 -2.44
CA GLN A 30 3.20 -3.87 -3.26
C GLN A 30 3.18 -2.84 -4.38
N VAL A 31 2.03 -2.63 -5.03
CA VAL A 31 1.83 -1.55 -6.02
C VAL A 31 2.09 -0.19 -5.39
N LEU A 32 1.59 0.06 -4.18
CA LEU A 32 1.80 1.32 -3.46
C LEU A 32 3.28 1.53 -3.13
N ASN A 33 3.94 0.51 -2.57
CA ASN A 33 5.37 0.59 -2.21
C ASN A 33 6.30 0.77 -3.41
N GLY A 34 5.93 0.23 -4.58
CA GLY A 34 6.76 0.29 -5.78
C GLY A 34 6.73 1.62 -6.52
N GLN A 35 5.99 2.63 -6.06
CA GLN A 35 5.85 3.88 -6.84
C GLN A 35 7.00 4.83 -6.62
N ARG A 36 7.46 5.41 -7.73
CA ARG A 36 8.44 6.51 -7.73
C ARG A 36 7.95 7.76 -7.00
N ALA A 37 6.63 7.91 -6.83
CA ALA A 37 6.03 9.04 -6.14
C ALA A 37 6.13 8.95 -4.60
N VAL A 38 6.52 7.79 -4.05
CA VAL A 38 6.69 7.61 -2.61
C VAL A 38 7.91 8.40 -2.14
N ASN A 39 7.68 9.38 -1.28
CA ASN A 39 8.76 10.17 -0.69
C ASN A 39 9.47 9.40 0.46
N LEU A 40 10.47 10.02 1.08
CA LEU A 40 11.20 9.40 2.19
C LEU A 40 10.34 9.10 3.42
N ALA A 41 9.22 9.81 3.61
CA ALA A 41 8.26 9.60 4.68
C ALA A 41 7.23 8.49 4.35
N GLY A 42 7.29 7.88 3.16
CA GLY A 42 6.33 6.87 2.73
C GLY A 42 5.01 7.44 2.22
N ILE A 43 4.95 8.74 1.93
CA ILE A 43 3.74 9.45 1.47
C ILE A 43 3.75 9.55 -0.06
N GLN A 44 2.58 9.38 -0.67
CA GLN A 44 2.35 9.65 -2.10
C GLN A 44 0.92 10.13 -2.36
N PRO A 45 0.67 10.85 -3.47
CA PRO A 45 -0.69 11.25 -3.86
C PRO A 45 -1.58 10.04 -4.19
N ILE A 46 -2.88 10.15 -3.87
CA ILE A 46 -3.88 9.16 -4.27
C ILE A 46 -4.06 9.18 -5.79
N ASN A 47 -3.90 8.01 -6.42
CA ASN A 47 -4.12 7.85 -7.86
C ASN A 47 -4.85 6.54 -8.15
N LEU A 48 -6.16 6.51 -7.83
CA LEU A 48 -6.99 5.32 -7.97
C LEU A 48 -7.00 4.78 -9.41
N THR A 49 -7.03 5.65 -10.41
CA THR A 49 -6.99 5.24 -11.83
C THR A 49 -5.73 4.43 -12.14
N ARG A 50 -4.56 4.90 -11.69
CA ARG A 50 -3.29 4.20 -11.86
C ARG A 50 -3.27 2.88 -11.10
N TRP A 51 -3.72 2.88 -9.85
CA TRP A 51 -3.66 1.70 -8.99
C TRP A 51 -4.61 0.61 -9.48
N ARG A 52 -5.82 0.97 -9.92
CA ARG A 52 -6.76 0.04 -10.56
C ARG A 52 -6.17 -0.61 -11.80
N LYS A 53 -5.50 0.18 -12.65
CA LYS A 53 -4.84 -0.34 -13.86
C LYS A 53 -3.72 -1.31 -13.51
N ALA A 54 -2.93 -1.01 -12.47
CA ALA A 54 -1.86 -1.89 -11.99
C ALA A 54 -2.40 -3.18 -11.35
N MET A 55 -3.58 -3.10 -10.74
CA MET A 55 -4.28 -4.23 -10.11
C MET A 55 -5.20 -5.01 -11.08
N ARG A 56 -4.99 -4.86 -12.39
CA ARG A 56 -5.71 -5.66 -13.40
C ARG A 56 -5.40 -7.15 -13.21
N ASP A 57 -6.44 -7.98 -13.28
CA ASP A 57 -6.34 -9.44 -13.24
C ASP A 57 -6.98 -10.02 -14.50
N GLY A 58 -6.14 -10.48 -15.43
CA GLY A 58 -6.56 -10.80 -16.79
C GLY A 58 -7.25 -9.62 -17.49
N ASP A 59 -8.48 -9.83 -17.98
CA ASP A 59 -9.28 -8.79 -18.63
C ASP A 59 -10.02 -7.89 -17.65
N ARG A 60 -10.04 -8.24 -16.36
CA ARG A 60 -10.81 -7.52 -15.33
C ARG A 60 -9.97 -6.40 -14.71
N VAL A 61 -10.46 -5.17 -14.82
CA VAL A 61 -9.93 -4.02 -14.07
C VAL A 61 -10.82 -3.79 -12.86
N PRO A 62 -10.28 -3.78 -11.63
CA PRO A 62 -11.08 -3.48 -10.45
C PRO A 62 -11.67 -2.06 -10.52
N SER A 63 -12.80 -1.87 -9.87
CA SER A 63 -13.45 -0.57 -9.67
C SER A 63 -12.70 0.28 -8.63
N GLU A 64 -12.98 1.59 -8.59
CA GLU A 64 -12.46 2.47 -7.52
C GLU A 64 -12.96 2.04 -6.17
N ARG A 65 -14.21 1.58 -6.09
CA ARG A 65 -14.80 1.09 -4.85
C ARG A 65 -14.04 -0.10 -4.28
N GLU A 66 -13.55 -1.01 -5.13
CA GLU A 66 -12.76 -2.16 -4.69
C GLU A 66 -11.38 -1.75 -4.16
N VAL A 67 -10.72 -0.80 -4.83
CA VAL A 67 -9.45 -0.25 -4.35
C VAL A 67 -9.64 0.51 -3.03
N LYS A 68 -10.67 1.35 -2.91
CA LYS A 68 -11.01 2.04 -1.66
C LYS A 68 -11.33 1.05 -0.53
N ALA A 69 -12.09 -0.01 -0.82
CA ALA A 69 -12.39 -1.04 0.17
C ALA A 69 -11.13 -1.76 0.65
N ALA A 70 -10.14 -1.99 -0.24
CA ALA A 70 -8.85 -2.54 0.14
C ALA A 70 -8.03 -1.56 1.01
N LEU A 71 -8.00 -0.27 0.66
CA LEU A 71 -7.36 0.77 1.48
C LEU A 71 -7.94 0.82 2.90
N ILE A 72 -9.28 0.78 3.03
CA ILE A 72 -9.96 0.74 4.34
C ILE A 72 -9.56 -0.51 5.15
N ARG A 73 -9.48 -1.68 4.51
CA ARG A 73 -9.04 -2.91 5.20
C ARG A 73 -7.59 -2.83 5.65
N MET A 74 -6.71 -2.29 4.80
CA MET A 74 -5.29 -2.10 5.12
C MET A 74 -5.08 -1.05 6.22
N GLU A 75 -5.90 0.01 6.25
CA GLU A 75 -5.87 1.05 7.28
C GLU A 75 -6.29 0.52 8.66
N ARG A 76 -7.34 -0.33 8.71
CA ARG A 76 -7.71 -1.03 9.95
C ARG A 76 -6.60 -1.92 10.51
N ARG A 77 -5.71 -2.41 9.64
CA ARG A 77 -4.51 -3.19 9.99
C ARG A 77 -3.24 -2.34 10.04
N GLN A 78 -3.37 -1.02 9.92
CA GLN A 78 -2.30 -0.04 10.06
C GLN A 78 -1.18 -0.13 9.00
N TYR A 79 -1.42 -0.76 7.85
CA TYR A 79 -0.46 -0.83 6.73
C TYR A 79 -0.41 0.45 5.90
N VAL A 80 -1.54 1.14 5.78
CA VAL A 80 -1.67 2.41 5.07
C VAL A 80 -2.56 3.35 5.87
N TYR A 81 -2.47 4.65 5.62
CA TYR A 81 -3.44 5.64 6.09
C TYR A 81 -3.79 6.52 4.91
N THR A 82 -5.08 6.77 4.71
CA THR A 82 -5.56 7.63 3.63
C THR A 82 -6.09 8.92 4.20
N ASP A 83 -5.64 10.03 3.65
CA ASP A 83 -6.16 11.36 3.95
C ASP A 83 -6.92 11.86 2.71
N GLU A 84 -8.25 11.88 2.80
CA GLU A 84 -9.10 12.35 1.71
C GLU A 84 -9.09 13.88 1.56
N ASP A 85 -8.77 14.63 2.62
CA ASP A 85 -8.73 16.10 2.60
C ASP A 85 -7.50 16.59 1.83
N THR A 86 -6.35 15.93 2.02
CA THR A 86 -5.11 16.24 1.31
C THR A 86 -4.91 15.41 0.04
N GLY A 87 -5.67 14.33 -0.13
CA GLY A 87 -5.57 13.43 -1.28
C GLY A 87 -4.28 12.60 -1.26
N GLU A 88 -3.80 12.23 -0.07
CA GLU A 88 -2.54 11.52 0.13
C GLU A 88 -2.75 10.15 0.77
N VAL A 89 -1.79 9.24 0.53
CA VAL A 89 -1.68 7.97 1.23
C VAL A 89 -0.30 7.84 1.86
N LEU A 90 -0.27 7.50 3.14
CA LEU A 90 0.92 7.11 3.88
C LEU A 90 1.04 5.59 3.87
N ILE A 91 2.22 5.05 3.51
CA ILE A 91 2.50 3.61 3.58
C ILE A 91 3.39 3.31 4.80
N ARG A 92 2.88 2.50 5.74
CA ARG A 92 3.67 2.03 6.89
C ARG A 92 4.40 0.73 6.54
N THR A 93 5.58 0.84 5.94
CA THR A 93 6.50 -0.32 5.78
C THR A 93 7.56 -0.45 6.86
N ARG A 94 7.79 0.58 7.69
CA ARG A 94 8.83 0.57 8.75
C ARG A 94 8.32 0.67 10.17
N ILE A 95 7.21 1.37 10.37
CA ILE A 95 6.74 1.71 11.72
C ILE A 95 6.15 0.48 12.45
N ARG A 96 6.05 -0.68 11.79
CA ARG A 96 5.62 -1.91 12.47
C ARG A 96 6.72 -2.59 13.29
N ASN A 97 7.99 -2.21 13.08
CA ASN A 97 9.17 -2.74 13.78
C ASN A 97 10.07 -1.65 14.38
N ASP A 98 9.67 -0.38 14.30
CA ASP A 98 10.29 0.64 15.12
C ASP A 98 9.55 0.55 16.46
N ASP A 99 10.16 -0.05 17.49
CA ASP A 99 9.70 -0.08 18.90
C ASP A 99 9.64 1.34 19.51
N LEU A 100 9.06 2.30 18.78
CA LEU A 100 8.69 3.61 19.26
C LEU A 100 7.22 3.52 19.66
N ALA A 101 7.06 3.38 20.98
CA ALA A 101 5.85 3.27 21.77
C ALA A 101 4.65 4.11 21.30
#